data_AF-A1K695-F1
#
_entry.id   AF-A1K695-F1
#
_cell.length_a   1.000
_cell.length_b   1.000
_cell.length_c   1.000
_cell.angle_alpha   90.00
_cell.angle_beta   90.00
_cell.angle_gamma   90.00
#
_symmetry.space_group_name_H-M   'P 1'
#
loop_
_entity.id
_entity.type
_entity.pdbx_description
1 polymer ?
#
loop_
_entity_poly.entity_id
_entity_poly.type
_entity_poly.pdbx_seq_one_letter_code
_entity_poly.pdbx_strand_id
1 'polypeptide(L)'
;MHREHIGGLHELWLKNGYQHAGGGVRYQDPDGLVHAIGVELCRAAHRLAPDGVHFLRRLIERTQDELDALLDLPPGTVAACEAGLETLPTGASARLRAEALAALGVPALAVPDQTLAPAQKLIFAHDDRGWHCVERVVLPALLCGAPPGQAAPWPRRASR
;
A
#
# COMPACT_ATOMS: atom_id res chain seq x y z
N MET A 1 15.76 -10.75 8.39
CA MET A 1 14.65 -10.01 7.76
C MET A 1 13.68 -9.65 8.87
N HIS A 2 13.22 -8.40 8.91
CA HIS A 2 12.34 -7.86 9.94
C HIS A 2 11.04 -7.39 9.31
N ARG A 3 9.90 -7.68 9.94
CA ARG A 3 8.59 -7.18 9.51
C ARG A 3 8.35 -5.84 10.22
N GLU A 4 7.98 -4.82 9.45
CA GLU A 4 7.84 -3.46 9.96
C GLU A 4 6.48 -2.86 9.58
N HIS A 5 5.98 -1.96 10.43
CA HIS A 5 4.73 -1.22 10.17
C HIS A 5 5.05 0.26 9.96
N ILE A 6 5.39 0.65 8.73
CA ILE A 6 5.76 2.03 8.38
C ILE A 6 4.58 2.74 7.72
N GLY A 7 4.14 3.85 8.31
CA GLY A 7 3.06 4.69 7.75
C GLY A 7 1.75 3.92 7.52
N GLY A 8 1.47 2.91 8.35
CA GLY A 8 0.26 2.08 8.27
C GLY A 8 0.37 0.85 7.37
N LEU A 9 1.48 0.65 6.65
CA LEU A 9 1.68 -0.51 5.78
C LEU A 9 1.96 -1.78 6.59
N HIS A 10 1.17 -2.83 6.38
CA HIS A 10 1.24 -4.04 7.21
C HIS A 10 2.17 -5.13 6.69
N GLU A 11 2.46 -5.13 5.39
CA GLU A 11 3.24 -6.18 4.71
C GLU A 11 4.57 -5.65 4.15
N LEU A 12 5.28 -4.88 4.97
CA LEU A 12 6.60 -4.34 4.67
C LEU A 12 7.70 -5.09 5.43
N TRP A 13 8.75 -5.47 4.71
CA TRP A 13 9.84 -6.25 5.26
C TRP A 13 11.20 -5.65 4.92
N LEU A 14 12.08 -5.56 5.92
CA LEU A 14 13.43 -5.04 5.78
C LEU A 14 14.43 -6.20 5.81
N LYS A 15 15.27 -6.32 4.77
CA LYS A 15 16.31 -7.34 4.68
C LYS A 15 17.51 -7.01 5.58
N ASN A 16 17.92 -5.74 5.58
CA ASN A 16 19.04 -5.15 6.30
C ASN A 16 18.77 -3.64 6.52
N GLY A 17 19.77 -2.85 6.91
CA GLY A 17 19.60 -1.39 7.08
C GLY A 17 18.84 -0.98 8.34
N TYR A 18 18.64 -1.89 9.29
CA TYR A 18 17.97 -1.61 10.56
C TYR A 18 18.76 -2.14 11.76
N GLN A 19 18.54 -1.54 12.93
CA GLN A 19 19.13 -1.94 14.21
C GLN A 19 18.09 -1.92 15.32
N HIS A 20 18.08 -2.94 16.17
CA HIS A 20 17.22 -2.97 17.35
C HIS A 20 17.83 -2.09 18.45
N ALA A 21 17.05 -1.16 18.98
CA ALA A 21 17.47 -0.28 20.06
C ALA A 21 16.34 -0.07 21.07
N GLY A 22 16.52 -0.56 22.30
CA GLY A 22 15.67 -0.21 23.45
C GLY A 22 14.16 -0.45 23.29
N GLY A 23 13.77 -1.55 22.64
CA GLY A 23 12.35 -1.86 22.40
C GLY A 23 11.77 -1.34 21.08
N GLY A 24 12.59 -0.67 20.25
CA GLY A 24 12.21 -0.24 18.90
C GLY A 24 13.25 -0.60 17.84
N VAL A 25 13.00 -0.15 16.63
CA VAL A 25 13.87 -0.32 15.46
C VAL A 25 14.32 1.05 14.97
N ARG A 26 15.63 1.19 14.74
CA ARG A 26 16.22 2.35 14.07
C ARG A 26 16.61 1.95 12.65
N TYR A 27 16.29 2.79 11.69
CA TYR A 27 16.63 2.59 10.29
C TYR A 27 17.84 3.43 9.92
N GLN A 28 18.70 2.89 9.07
CA GLN A 28 19.61 3.70 8.28
C GLN A 28 18.76 4.53 7.33
N ASP A 29 19.02 5.82 7.20
CA ASP A 29 18.31 6.73 6.30
C ASP A 29 16.76 6.54 6.27
N PRO A 30 16.04 6.93 7.34
CA PRO A 30 14.59 6.79 7.40
C PRO A 30 13.85 7.50 6.25
N ASP A 31 14.36 8.65 5.82
CA ASP A 31 13.76 9.43 4.74
C ASP A 31 13.92 8.72 3.40
N GLY A 32 15.10 8.14 3.14
CA GLY A 32 15.33 7.28 1.98
C GLY A 32 14.44 6.04 1.96
N LEU A 33 14.11 5.46 3.13
CA LEU A 33 13.18 4.34 3.20
C LEU A 33 11.76 4.77 2.82
N VAL A 34 11.27 5.88 3.37
CA VAL A 34 9.96 6.45 3.02
C VAL A 34 9.90 6.78 1.52
N HIS A 35 10.97 7.36 0.97
CA HIS A 35 11.09 7.65 -0.46
C HIS A 35 10.98 6.39 -1.31
N ALA A 36 11.77 5.35 -0.99
CA ALA A 36 11.76 4.09 -1.72
C ALA A 36 10.37 3.42 -1.69
N ILE A 37 9.69 3.44 -0.54
CA ILE A 37 8.33 2.90 -0.39
C ILE A 37 7.33 3.68 -1.26
N GLY A 38 7.36 5.02 -1.19
CA GLY A 38 6.45 5.87 -1.96
C GLY A 38 6.60 5.67 -3.46
N VAL A 39 7.85 5.63 -3.95
CA VAL A 39 8.15 5.33 -5.36
C VAL A 39 7.61 3.96 -5.75
N GLU A 40 7.79 2.96 -4.90
CA GLU A 40 7.40 1.59 -5.19
C GLU A 40 5.89 1.40 -5.29
N LEU A 41 5.14 2.01 -4.37
CA LEU A 41 3.68 2.02 -4.37
C LEU A 41 3.11 2.76 -5.60
N CYS A 42 3.75 3.86 -6.00
CA CYS A 42 3.32 4.63 -7.16
C CYS A 42 3.56 3.90 -8.49
N ARG A 43 4.62 3.10 -8.58
CA ARG A 43 4.97 2.32 -9.77
C ARG A 43 4.23 0.98 -9.87
N ALA A 44 3.45 0.60 -8.86
CA ALA A 44 2.72 -0.65 -8.88
C ALA A 44 1.60 -0.69 -9.92
N ALA A 45 1.57 -1.76 -10.73
CA ALA A 45 0.52 -2.08 -11.70
C ALA A 45 -0.79 -2.59 -11.08
N HIS A 46 -0.91 -2.42 -9.78
CA HIS A 46 -2.00 -2.94 -8.98
C HIS A 46 -2.79 -1.79 -8.38
N ARG A 47 -4.02 -2.02 -7.97
CA ARG A 47 -4.75 -1.02 -7.17
C ARG A 47 -4.05 -0.82 -5.82
N LEU A 48 -4.11 0.40 -5.30
CA LEU A 48 -3.64 0.68 -3.95
C LEU A 48 -4.54 -0.06 -2.95
N ALA A 49 -3.91 -0.83 -2.06
CA ALA A 49 -4.58 -1.32 -0.87
C ALA A 49 -4.89 -0.15 0.10
N PRO A 50 -5.81 -0.32 1.06
CA PRO A 50 -6.20 0.74 2.00
C PRO A 50 -5.02 1.41 2.72
N ASP A 51 -4.06 0.61 3.16
CA ASP A 51 -2.82 1.06 3.79
C ASP A 51 -1.91 1.81 2.82
N GLY A 52 -1.87 1.40 1.55
CA GLY A 52 -1.19 2.12 0.48
C GLY A 52 -1.81 3.50 0.19
N VAL A 53 -3.15 3.62 0.21
CA VAL A 53 -3.83 4.92 0.07
C VAL A 53 -3.47 5.81 1.25
N HIS A 54 -3.56 5.28 2.47
CA HIS A 54 -3.21 5.99 3.69
C HIS A 54 -1.75 6.49 3.67
N PHE A 55 -0.82 5.61 3.30
CA PHE A 55 0.60 5.95 3.21
C PHE A 55 0.86 7.09 2.22
N LEU A 56 0.33 6.98 1.00
CA LEU A 56 0.56 8.01 -0.02
C LEU A 56 -0.12 9.34 0.35
N ARG A 57 -1.29 9.33 0.98
CA ARG A 57 -1.92 10.55 1.47
C ARG A 57 -1.06 11.25 2.54
N ARG A 58 -0.55 10.48 3.49
CA ARG A 58 0.33 10.97 4.55
C ARG A 58 1.63 11.53 3.97
N LEU A 59 2.15 10.89 2.92
CA LEU A 59 3.36 11.31 2.21
C LEU A 59 3.20 12.69 1.54
N ILE A 60 2.03 13.00 0.99
CA ILE A 60 1.72 14.32 0.41
C ILE A 60 1.12 15.30 1.43
N GLU A 61 1.17 14.95 2.72
CA GLU A 61 0.74 15.79 3.85
C GLU A 61 -0.72 16.29 3.76
N ARG A 62 -1.63 15.44 3.27
CA ARG A 62 -3.07 15.79 3.17
C ARG A 62 -3.93 15.11 4.22
N THR A 63 -4.97 15.81 4.65
CA THR A 63 -6.11 15.22 5.36
C THR A 63 -6.99 14.41 4.39
N GLN A 64 -7.91 13.60 4.91
CA GLN A 64 -8.83 12.81 4.07
C GLN A 64 -9.74 13.74 3.24
N ASP A 65 -10.30 14.79 3.85
CA ASP A 65 -11.16 15.76 3.18
C ASP A 65 -10.41 16.57 2.11
N GLU A 66 -9.17 16.97 2.40
CA GLU A 66 -8.32 17.64 1.40
C GLU A 66 -8.01 16.73 0.22
N LEU A 67 -7.84 15.42 0.47
CA LEU A 67 -7.58 14.47 -0.60
C LEU A 67 -8.84 14.18 -1.42
N ASP A 68 -10.02 14.10 -0.80
CA ASP A 68 -11.29 13.98 -1.52
C ASP A 68 -11.45 15.16 -2.50
N ALA A 69 -11.22 16.39 -2.03
CA ALA A 69 -11.27 17.59 -2.86
C ALA A 69 -10.22 17.57 -3.98
N LEU A 70 -8.97 17.19 -3.68
CA LEU A 70 -7.88 17.14 -4.66
C LEU A 70 -8.16 16.13 -5.80
N LEU A 71 -8.84 15.03 -5.48
CA LEU A 71 -9.13 13.94 -6.41
C LEU A 71 -10.51 14.08 -7.09
N ASP A 72 -11.26 15.15 -6.81
CA ASP A 72 -12.64 15.37 -7.25
C ASP A 72 -13.58 14.22 -6.85
N LEU A 73 -13.46 13.76 -5.60
CA LEU A 73 -14.27 12.68 -5.01
C LEU A 73 -15.37 13.22 -4.10
N PRO A 74 -16.47 12.47 -3.90
CA PRO A 74 -17.44 12.77 -2.87
C PRO A 74 -16.80 12.80 -1.47
N PRO A 75 -17.26 13.68 -0.56
CA PRO A 75 -16.74 13.72 0.81
C PRO A 75 -16.88 12.37 1.53
N GLY A 76 -15.80 11.91 2.16
CA GLY A 76 -15.73 10.66 2.90
C GLY A 76 -15.30 9.45 2.07
N THR A 77 -15.10 9.59 0.76
CA THR A 77 -14.64 8.49 -0.10
C THR A 77 -13.25 8.00 0.29
N VAL A 78 -12.29 8.90 0.53
CA VAL A 78 -10.95 8.53 0.99
C VAL A 78 -10.99 7.80 2.33
N ALA A 79 -11.83 8.26 3.27
CA ALA A 79 -11.99 7.60 4.57
C ALA A 79 -12.53 6.16 4.42
N ALA A 80 -13.52 5.95 3.55
CA ALA A 80 -14.04 4.63 3.22
C ALA A 80 -12.99 3.73 2.54
N CYS A 81 -12.14 4.30 1.67
CA CYS A 81 -11.04 3.58 1.03
C CYS A 81 -9.98 3.12 2.04
N GLU A 82 -9.57 4.00 2.97
CA GLU A 82 -8.60 3.65 4.02
C GLU A 82 -9.16 2.65 5.05
N ALA A 83 -10.47 2.66 5.27
CA ALA A 83 -11.15 1.65 6.06
C ALA A 83 -11.32 0.30 5.33
N GLY A 84 -10.98 0.23 4.03
CA GLY A 84 -11.16 -0.96 3.20
C GLY A 84 -12.61 -1.27 2.83
N LEU A 85 -13.51 -0.30 2.99
CA LEU A 85 -14.93 -0.43 2.62
C LEU A 85 -15.14 -0.20 1.12
N GLU A 86 -14.31 0.66 0.53
CA GLU A 86 -14.35 1.00 -0.89
C GLU A 86 -12.97 0.89 -1.52
N THR A 87 -12.92 0.83 -2.85
CA THR A 87 -11.68 0.90 -3.61
C THR A 87 -11.57 2.26 -4.27
N LEU A 88 -10.39 2.88 -4.16
CA LEU A 88 -10.14 4.16 -4.80
C LEU A 88 -10.33 4.05 -6.32
N PRO A 89 -11.15 4.91 -6.96
CA PRO A 89 -11.36 4.88 -8.41
C PRO A 89 -10.05 4.98 -9.18
N THR A 90 -9.93 4.28 -10.31
CA THR A 90 -8.66 4.19 -11.08
C THR A 90 -8.08 5.57 -11.44
N GLY A 91 -8.92 6.51 -11.89
CA GLY A 91 -8.47 7.86 -12.22
C GLY A 91 -7.97 8.64 -11.00
N ALA A 92 -8.67 8.52 -9.87
CA ALA A 92 -8.27 9.13 -8.60
C ALA A 92 -6.96 8.50 -8.06
N SER A 93 -6.81 7.19 -8.19
CA SER A 93 -5.58 6.49 -7.83
C SER A 93 -4.39 6.92 -8.70
N ALA A 94 -4.59 7.10 -10.02
CA ALA A 94 -3.56 7.61 -10.90
C ALA A 94 -3.14 9.04 -10.52
N ARG A 95 -4.09 9.92 -10.20
CA ARG A 95 -3.81 11.28 -9.72
C ARG A 95 -3.06 11.28 -8.39
N LEU A 96 -3.52 10.52 -7.39
CA LEU A 96 -2.83 10.38 -6.10
C LEU A 96 -1.36 9.95 -6.27
N ARG A 97 -1.10 8.99 -7.16
CA ARG A 97 0.27 8.54 -7.46
C ARG A 97 1.11 9.60 -8.15
N ALA A 98 0.51 10.38 -9.06
CA ALA A 98 1.21 11.48 -9.71
C ALA A 98 1.61 12.57 -8.72
N GLU A 99 0.70 12.96 -7.82
CA GLU A 99 0.96 13.93 -6.75
C GLU A 99 2.05 13.42 -5.78
N ALA A 100 1.98 12.14 -5.41
CA ALA A 100 3.00 11.53 -4.56
C ALA A 100 4.38 11.48 -5.23
N LEU A 101 4.47 11.11 -6.51
CA LEU A 101 5.73 11.15 -7.25
C LEU A 101 6.30 12.57 -7.34
N ALA A 102 5.44 13.58 -7.56
CA ALA A 102 5.83 14.97 -7.57
C ALA A 102 6.39 15.42 -6.21
N ALA A 103 5.74 15.05 -5.11
CA ALA A 103 6.22 15.32 -3.75
C ALA A 103 7.58 14.66 -3.46
N LEU A 104 7.83 13.48 -4.04
CA LEU A 104 9.10 12.76 -3.94
C LEU A 104 10.19 13.29 -4.89
N GLY A 105 9.90 14.29 -5.72
CA GLY A 105 10.82 14.79 -6.75
C GLY A 105 11.11 13.78 -7.86
N VAL A 106 10.25 12.78 -8.04
CA VAL A 106 10.39 11.75 -9.06
C VAL A 106 9.51 12.10 -10.26
N PRO A 107 10.04 12.11 -11.50
CA PRO A 107 9.23 12.41 -12.66
C PRO A 107 8.06 11.42 -12.78
N ALA A 108 6.88 11.96 -13.06
CA ALA A 108 5.68 11.16 -13.27
C ALA A 108 5.92 10.19 -14.44
N LEU A 109 5.76 8.90 -14.17
CA LEU A 109 5.71 7.87 -15.20
C LEU A 109 4.25 7.55 -15.50
N ALA A 110 3.98 7.04 -16.70
CA ALA A 110 2.66 6.52 -17.03
C ALA A 110 2.26 5.47 -15.97
N VAL A 111 1.18 5.73 -15.24
CA VAL A 111 0.65 4.76 -14.27
C VAL A 111 0.09 3.60 -15.09
N PRO A 112 0.65 2.38 -14.97
CA PRO A 112 0.13 1.21 -15.69
C PRO A 112 -1.34 0.93 -15.33
N ASP A 113 -2.05 0.28 -16.25
CA ASP A 113 -3.43 -0.17 -16.00
C ASP A 113 -3.51 -0.96 -14.68
N GLN A 114 -4.41 -0.53 -13.80
CA GLN A 114 -4.48 -1.05 -12.44
C GLN A 114 -5.25 -2.35 -12.39
N THR A 115 -4.52 -3.45 -12.24
CA THR A 115 -5.09 -4.77 -11.99
C THR A 115 -5.59 -4.90 -10.55
N LEU A 116 -6.64 -5.70 -10.34
CA LEU A 116 -7.01 -6.14 -9.00
C LEU A 116 -5.84 -6.99 -8.46
N ALA A 117 -5.24 -6.56 -7.36
CA ALA A 117 -4.13 -7.27 -6.74
C ALA A 117 -4.58 -8.14 -5.57
N PRO A 118 -3.98 -9.33 -5.43
CA PRO A 118 -3.85 -9.99 -4.14
C PRO A 118 -2.99 -9.15 -3.19
N ALA A 119 -3.08 -9.38 -1.88
CA ALA A 119 -2.19 -8.75 -0.90
C ALA A 119 -0.71 -8.88 -1.33
N GLN A 120 0.06 -7.81 -1.16
CA GLN A 120 1.46 -7.78 -1.61
C GLN A 120 2.39 -7.59 -0.43
N LYS A 121 3.42 -8.44 -0.38
CA LYS A 121 4.55 -8.27 0.51
C LYS A 121 5.66 -7.54 -0.23
N LEU A 122 6.08 -6.39 0.30
CA LEU A 122 7.18 -5.60 -0.22
C LEU A 122 8.42 -5.80 0.64
N ILE A 123 9.54 -6.14 0.00
CA ILE A 123 10.81 -6.39 0.68
C ILE A 123 11.82 -5.35 0.25
N PHE A 124 12.36 -4.60 1.21
CA PHE A 124 13.35 -3.55 1.01
C PHE A 124 14.72 -3.95 1.55
N ALA A 125 15.77 -3.49 0.88
CA ALA A 125 17.15 -3.56 1.33
C ALA A 125 17.81 -2.19 1.25
N HIS A 126 18.81 -1.99 2.10
CA HIS A 126 19.67 -0.81 2.13
C HIS A 126 21.09 -1.20 1.72
N ASP A 127 21.67 -0.46 0.78
CA ASP A 127 23.08 -0.56 0.38
C ASP A 127 23.68 0.85 0.18
N ASP A 128 24.86 0.93 -0.45
CA ASP A 128 25.56 2.20 -0.69
C ASP A 128 24.78 3.19 -1.56
N ARG A 129 23.72 2.75 -2.26
CA ARG A 129 22.83 3.57 -3.08
C ARG A 129 21.55 3.97 -2.34
N GLY A 130 21.39 3.54 -1.09
CA GLY A 130 20.21 3.77 -0.26
C GLY A 130 19.19 2.63 -0.33
N TRP A 131 17.96 2.93 0.06
CA TRP A 131 16.87 1.96 0.09
C TRP A 131 16.32 1.64 -1.29
N HIS A 132 16.06 0.36 -1.53
CA HIS A 132 15.39 -0.11 -2.74
C HIS A 132 14.55 -1.35 -2.45
N CYS A 133 13.44 -1.51 -3.20
CA CYS A 133 12.68 -2.74 -3.17
C CYS A 133 13.45 -3.84 -3.93
N VAL A 134 13.72 -4.94 -3.25
CA VAL A 134 14.42 -6.10 -3.83
C VAL A 134 13.45 -7.16 -4.33
N GLU A 135 12.24 -7.21 -3.78
CA GLU A 135 11.28 -8.25 -4.11
C GLU A 135 9.84 -7.81 -3.78
N ARG A 136 8.93 -8.09 -4.73
CA ARG A 136 7.49 -8.01 -4.55
C ARG A 136 6.93 -9.42 -4.57
N VAL A 137 6.41 -9.88 -3.44
CA VAL A 137 5.74 -11.18 -3.38
C VAL A 137 4.24 -10.93 -3.43
N VAL A 138 3.62 -11.38 -4.52
CA VAL A 138 2.16 -11.48 -4.59
C VAL A 138 1.75 -12.61 -3.66
N LEU A 139 1.13 -12.28 -2.54
CA LEU A 139 0.60 -13.30 -1.65
C LEU A 139 -0.57 -13.95 -2.40
N PRO A 140 -0.61 -15.29 -2.53
CA PRO A 140 -1.84 -15.96 -2.96
C PRO A 140 -2.95 -15.40 -2.08
N ALA A 141 -4.09 -15.04 -2.67
CA ALA A 141 -5.22 -14.53 -1.91
C ALA A 141 -5.55 -15.52 -0.77
N LEU A 142 -4.94 -15.32 0.39
CA LEU A 142 -5.41 -15.85 1.64
C LEU A 142 -6.68 -15.04 1.81
N LEU A 143 -7.76 -15.65 1.34
CA LEU A 143 -9.14 -15.38 1.69
C LEU A 143 -9.17 -14.53 2.96
N CYS A 144 -9.19 -13.20 2.81
CA CYS A 144 -9.85 -12.37 3.80
C CYS A 144 -11.23 -13.01 3.86
N GLY A 145 -11.53 -13.64 4.99
CA GLY A 145 -12.68 -14.52 5.15
C GLY A 145 -13.92 -13.87 4.52
N ALA A 146 -14.76 -14.71 3.91
CA ALA A 146 -16.07 -14.27 3.45
C ALA A 146 -16.67 -13.30 4.49
N PRO A 147 -17.31 -12.19 4.06
CA PRO A 147 -17.98 -11.30 5.00
C PRO A 147 -18.85 -12.17 5.93
N PRO A 148 -18.85 -11.93 7.25
CA PRO A 148 -19.62 -12.74 8.18
C PRO A 148 -21.09 -12.64 7.77
N GLY A 149 -21.61 -13.66 7.09
CA GLY A 149 -22.94 -13.63 6.48
C GLY A 149 -23.16 -14.51 5.25
N GLN A 150 -22.13 -14.99 4.55
CA GLN A 150 -22.32 -15.94 3.44
C GLN A 150 -21.61 -17.27 3.71
N ALA A 151 -22.24 -18.09 4.55
CA ALA A 151 -21.96 -19.52 4.56
C ALA A 151 -22.42 -20.11 3.21
N ALA A 152 -21.48 -20.69 2.46
CA ALA A 152 -21.80 -21.49 1.29
C ALA A 152 -22.79 -22.61 1.69
N PRO A 153 -23.85 -22.87 0.92
CA PRO A 153 -24.74 -23.99 1.18
C PRO A 153 -23.93 -25.29 1.00
N TRP A 154 -23.80 -26.04 2.09
CA TRP A 154 -23.21 -27.38 2.11
C TRP A 154 -23.85 -28.28 1.04
N PRO A 155 -23.08 -29.09 0.30
CA PRO A 155 -23.67 -30.05 -0.62
C PRO A 155 -24.43 -31.10 0.19
N ARG A 156 -25.75 -31.18 -0.01
CA ARG A 156 -26.57 -32.27 0.52
C ARG A 156 -26.02 -33.58 -0.06
N ARG A 157 -25.51 -34.47 0.80
CA ARG A 157 -25.23 -35.86 0.43
C ARG A 157 -26.52 -36.45 -0.13
N ALA A 158 -26.48 -36.86 -1.39
CA ALA A 158 -27.49 -37.75 -1.94
C ALA A 158 -27.33 -39.10 -1.24
N SER A 159 -28.33 -39.47 -0.45
CA SER A 159 -28.49 -40.80 0.10
C SER A 159 -28.65 -41.80 -1.05
N ARG A 160 -27.85 -42.88 -1.03
CA ARG A 160 -28.23 -44.17 -1.58
C ARG A 160 -27.93 -45.22 -0.53
#